data_AF-A0A661EBC4-F1
#
_entry.id   AF-A0A661EBC4-F1
#
_cell.length_a   1.000
_cell.length_b   1.000
_cell.length_c   1.000
_cell.angle_alpha   90.00
_cell.angle_beta   90.00
_cell.angle_gamma   90.00
#
_symmetry.space_group_name_H-M   'P 1'
#
loop_
_entity.id
_entity.type
_entity.pdbx_description
1 polymer ?
#
loop_
_entity_poly.entity_id
_entity_poly.type
_entity_poly.pdbx_seq_one_letter_code
_entity_poly.pdbx_strand_id
1 'polypeptide(L)'
;MKLLFDENLSYRLCLSLADIYPDSQHVNSLGLERATDIEIFNFAKDNNFIVVSKDSDFNQISTIKGYPPYIIWLKIGNVRVRHIAPMF
;
A
#
# COMPACT_ATOMS: atom_id res chain seq x y z
N MET A 1 -3.12 -12.65 2.86
CA MET A 1 -3.15 -11.18 3.13
C MET A 1 -2.93 -10.47 1.80
N LYS A 2 -3.52 -9.29 1.58
CA LYS A 2 -3.39 -8.54 0.32
C LYS A 2 -2.79 -7.18 0.61
N LEU A 3 -1.76 -6.79 -0.14
CA LEU A 3 -1.12 -5.49 0.00
C LEU A 3 -1.66 -4.54 -1.07
N LEU A 4 -1.97 -3.31 -0.68
CA LEU A 4 -2.26 -2.21 -1.60
C LEU A 4 -1.10 -1.22 -1.54
N PHE A 5 -0.30 -1.17 -2.59
CA PHE A 5 0.82 -0.26 -2.70
C PHE A 5 0.36 1.11 -3.20
N ASP A 6 0.73 2.17 -2.49
CA ASP A 6 0.49 3.56 -2.90
C ASP A 6 1.29 3.95 -4.16
N GLU A 7 0.91 5.06 -4.81
CA GLU A 7 1.51 5.60 -6.03
C GLU A 7 3.03 5.83 -5.95
N ASN A 8 3.54 6.21 -4.79
CA ASN A 8 4.96 6.47 -4.51
C ASN A 8 5.80 5.18 -4.41
N LEU A 9 5.16 4.02 -4.49
CA LEU A 9 5.79 2.71 -4.59
C LEU A 9 5.76 2.20 -6.02
N SER A 10 6.66 1.27 -6.35
CA SER A 10 6.69 0.72 -7.70
C SER A 10 5.69 -0.42 -7.83
N TYR A 11 4.86 -0.42 -8.87
CA TYR A 11 4.00 -1.56 -9.25
C TYR A 11 4.76 -2.90 -9.36
N ARG A 12 6.08 -2.86 -9.61
CA ARG A 12 6.94 -4.05 -9.65
C ARG A 12 7.01 -4.78 -8.30
N LEU A 13 6.63 -4.14 -7.20
CA LEU A 13 6.49 -4.81 -5.90
C LEU A 13 5.41 -5.88 -5.93
N CYS A 14 4.28 -5.66 -6.61
CA CYS A 14 3.25 -6.68 -6.78
C CYS A 14 3.82 -7.93 -7.47
N LEU A 15 4.64 -7.73 -8.51
CA LEU A 15 5.29 -8.82 -9.24
C LEU A 15 6.35 -9.53 -8.39
N SER A 16 7.16 -8.77 -7.67
CA SER A 16 8.27 -9.29 -6.87
C SER A 16 7.80 -10.03 -5.60
N LEU A 17 6.58 -9.80 -5.16
CA LEU A 17 5.99 -10.39 -3.96
C LEU A 17 4.81 -11.32 -4.30
N ALA A 18 4.60 -11.65 -5.58
CA ALA A 18 3.46 -12.45 -6.02
C ALA A 18 3.49 -13.90 -5.48
N ASP A 19 4.66 -14.40 -5.13
CA ASP A 19 4.87 -15.71 -4.51
C ASP A 19 4.36 -15.79 -3.06
N ILE A 20 4.39 -14.68 -2.32
CA ILE A 20 3.96 -14.60 -0.91
C ILE A 20 2.61 -13.89 -0.77
N TYR A 21 2.35 -12.87 -1.59
CA TYR A 21 1.17 -12.02 -1.57
C TYR A 21 0.53 -11.87 -2.97
N PRO A 22 -0.01 -12.96 -3.56
CA PRO A 22 -0.44 -13.03 -4.96
C PRO A 22 -1.55 -12.04 -5.34
N ASP A 23 -2.41 -11.67 -4.39
CA ASP A 23 -3.55 -10.77 -4.62
C ASP A 23 -3.22 -9.30 -4.34
N SER A 24 -1.93 -8.96 -4.17
CA SER A 24 -1.53 -7.57 -3.93
C SER A 24 -1.68 -6.73 -5.18
N GLN A 25 -2.10 -5.49 -4.99
CA GLN A 25 -2.39 -4.56 -6.07
C GLN A 25 -1.66 -3.24 -5.85
N HIS A 26 -1.50 -2.50 -6.95
CA HIS A 26 -1.03 -1.13 -6.93
C HIS A 26 -2.21 -0.21 -7.19
N VAL A 27 -2.26 0.97 -6.57
CA VAL A 27 -3.38 1.92 -6.74
C VAL A 27 -3.65 2.24 -8.22
N ASN A 28 -2.61 2.41 -9.04
CA ASN A 28 -2.76 2.61 -10.50
C ASN A 28 -3.44 1.43 -11.21
N SER A 29 -3.16 0.19 -10.82
CA SER A 29 -3.78 -1.00 -11.43
C SER A 29 -5.29 -1.08 -11.16
N LEU A 30 -5.76 -0.36 -10.15
CA LEU A 30 -7.16 -0.28 -9.75
C LEU A 30 -7.84 1.01 -10.24
N GLY A 31 -7.15 1.84 -11.02
CA GLY A 31 -7.66 3.15 -11.46
C GLY A 31 -7.79 4.17 -10.33
N LEU A 32 -7.09 3.97 -9.21
CA LEU A 32 -7.09 4.85 -8.04
C LEU A 32 -5.97 5.90 -8.06
N GLU A 33 -5.34 6.12 -9.22
CA GLU A 33 -4.26 7.10 -9.42
C GLU A 33 -4.67 8.56 -9.18
N ARG A 34 -5.97 8.85 -9.16
CA ARG A 34 -6.51 10.19 -8.81
C ARG A 34 -7.33 10.16 -7.52
N ALA A 35 -7.38 9.01 -6.85
CA ALA A 35 -8.10 8.87 -5.60
C ALA A 35 -7.31 9.56 -4.49
N THR A 36 -8.03 10.21 -3.59
CA THR A 36 -7.47 10.77 -2.37
C THR A 36 -7.04 9.64 -1.41
N ASP A 37 -6.14 9.93 -0.48
CA ASP A 37 -5.73 8.95 0.54
C ASP A 37 -6.91 8.40 1.34
N ILE A 38 -7.96 9.20 1.53
CA ILE A 38 -9.20 8.76 2.20
C ILE A 38 -9.96 7.75 1.34
N GLU A 39 -10.04 7.97 0.02
CA GLU A 39 -10.67 7.03 -0.90
C GLU A 39 -9.88 5.73 -1.00
N ILE A 40 -8.54 5.81 -1.08
CA ILE A 40 -7.64 4.65 -1.05
C ILE A 40 -7.80 3.89 0.28
N PHE A 41 -7.87 4.59 1.40
CA PHE A 41 -8.09 4.00 2.74
C PHE A 41 -9.43 3.26 2.82
N ASN A 42 -10.51 3.89 2.36
CA ASN A 42 -11.84 3.27 2.35
C ASN A 42 -11.88 2.07 1.38
N PHE A 43 -11.29 2.20 0.20
CA PHE A 43 -11.18 1.10 -0.76
C PHE A 43 -10.42 -0.09 -0.14
N ALA A 44 -9.29 0.17 0.51
CA ALA A 44 -8.50 -0.86 1.16
C ALA A 44 -9.29 -1.53 2.30
N LYS A 45 -10.03 -0.75 3.09
CA LYS A 45 -10.93 -1.26 4.12
C LYS A 45 -11.99 -2.19 3.54
N ASP A 46 -12.71 -1.74 2.52
CA ASP A 46 -13.85 -2.47 1.95
C ASP A 46 -13.42 -3.75 1.21
N ASN A 47 -12.17 -3.78 0.72
CA ASN A 47 -11.61 -4.90 -0.03
C ASN A 47 -10.58 -5.72 0.78
N ASN A 48 -10.47 -5.51 2.10
CA ASN A 48 -9.55 -6.21 2.99
C ASN A 48 -8.06 -6.16 2.58
N PHE A 49 -7.62 -5.01 2.08
CA PHE A 49 -6.20 -4.73 1.83
C PHE A 49 -5.51 -4.16 3.06
N ILE A 50 -4.20 -4.36 3.11
CA ILE A 50 -3.26 -3.65 3.97
C ILE A 50 -2.60 -2.58 3.11
N VAL A 51 -2.70 -1.31 3.49
CA VAL A 51 -2.07 -0.23 2.74
C VAL A 51 -0.58 -0.20 3.06
N VAL A 52 0.26 -0.19 2.03
CA VAL A 52 1.70 0.00 2.14
C VAL A 52 2.04 1.34 1.52
N SER A 53 2.61 2.24 2.32
CA SER A 53 2.96 3.58 1.87
C SER A 53 4.26 4.08 2.50
N LYS A 54 4.94 5.00 1.82
CA LYS A 54 6.05 5.78 2.41
C LYS A 54 5.58 7.06 3.09
N ASP A 55 4.37 7.50 2.76
CA ASP A 55 3.85 8.78 3.21
C ASP A 55 3.18 8.64 4.58
N SER A 56 3.29 9.70 5.38
CA SER A 56 2.72 9.72 6.73
C SER A 56 1.20 9.79 6.75
N ASP A 57 0.58 10.18 5.65
CA ASP A 57 -0.82 10.61 5.61
C ASP A 57 -1.76 9.44 5.88
N PHE A 58 -1.45 8.24 5.35
CA PHE A 58 -2.18 7.02 5.71
C PHE A 58 -2.08 6.66 7.20
N ASN A 59 -0.92 6.92 7.83
CA ASN A 59 -0.75 6.66 9.26
C ASN A 59 -1.56 7.65 10.10
N GLN A 60 -1.60 8.92 9.70
CA GLN A 60 -2.45 9.94 10.32
C GLN A 60 -3.94 9.58 10.17
N ILE A 61 -4.37 9.20 8.96
CA ILE A 61 -5.75 8.76 8.70
C ILE A 61 -6.11 7.56 9.58
N SER A 62 -5.23 6.55 9.69
CA SER A 62 -5.47 5.40 10.56
C SER A 62 -5.51 5.76 12.05
N THR A 63 -4.73 6.74 12.49
CA THR A 63 -4.77 7.26 13.87
C THR A 63 -6.13 7.90 14.18
N ILE A 64 -6.72 8.60 13.20
CA ILE A 64 -8.02 9.30 13.35
C ILE A 64 -9.19 8.35 13.18
N LYS A 65 -9.19 7.53 12.12
CA LYS A 65 -10.31 6.65 11.73
C LYS A 65 -10.27 5.27 12.41
N GLY A 66 -9.13 4.90 12.99
CA GLY A 66 -8.90 3.58 13.55
C GLY A 66 -8.68 2.52 12.46
N TYR A 67 -8.81 1.27 12.89
CA TYR A 67 -8.76 0.08 12.04
C TYR A 67 -10.20 -0.37 11.69
N PRO A 68 -10.48 -0.91 10.49
CA PRO A 68 -9.60 -1.18 9.33
C PRO A 68 -9.42 -0.04 8.32
N PRO A 69 -8.37 -0.08 7.44
CA PRO A 69 -7.39 -1.16 7.22
C PRO A 69 -6.08 -1.03 8.04
N TYR A 70 -5.25 -2.07 8.02
CA TYR A 70 -3.87 -1.98 8.55
C TYR A 70 -2.98 -1.15 7.62
N ILE A 71 -2.04 -0.41 8.19
CA ILE A 71 -1.08 0.43 7.46
C ILE A 71 0.35 -0.05 7.75
N ILE A 72 1.10 -0.37 6.69
CA ILE A 72 2.54 -0.59 6.74
C ILE A 72 3.21 0.69 6.26
N TRP A 73 3.80 1.43 7.20
CA TRP A 73 4.54 2.66 6.89
C TRP A 73 6.03 2.38 6.71
N LEU A 74 6.52 2.50 5.47
CA LEU A 74 7.91 2.27 5.11
C LEU A 74 8.75 3.53 5.34
N LYS A 75 9.50 3.58 6.45
CA LYS A 75 10.44 4.66 6.77
C LYS A 75 11.78 4.52 6.03
N ILE A 76 11.72 4.59 4.72
CA ILE A 76 12.87 4.43 3.82
C ILE A 76 12.90 5.54 2.77
N GLY A 77 14.09 5.93 2.32
CA GLY A 77 14.24 6.90 1.24
C GLY A 77 13.91 6.33 -0.15
N ASN A 78 14.46 6.97 -1.18
CA ASN A 78 14.39 6.47 -2.56
C ASN A 78 15.31 5.25 -2.74
N VAL A 79 14.73 4.07 -2.59
CA VAL A 79 15.42 2.79 -2.77
C VAL A 79 14.77 1.97 -3.87
N ARG A 80 15.59 1.18 -4.58
CA ARG A 80 15.12 0.26 -5.63
C ARG A 80 14.29 -0.87 -5.02
N VAL A 81 13.31 -1.37 -5.79
CA VAL A 81 12.41 -2.48 -5.44
C VAL A 81 13.14 -3.68 -4.84
N ARG A 82 14.31 -4.05 -5.37
CA ARG A 82 15.13 -5.17 -4.86
C ARG A 82 15.56 -5.04 -3.40
N HIS A 83 15.53 -3.84 -2.81
CA HIS A 83 15.83 -3.63 -1.39
C HIS A 83 14.55 -3.52 -0.55
N ILE A 84 13.40 -3.26 -1.17
CA ILE A 84 12.10 -3.16 -0.50
C ILE A 84 11.46 -4.54 -0.37
N ALA A 85 11.44 -5.32 -1.46
CA ALA A 85 10.78 -6.61 -1.49
C ALA A 85 11.24 -7.58 -0.38
N PRO A 86 12.54 -7.69 -0.04
CA PRO A 86 12.99 -8.57 1.06
C PRO A 86 12.57 -8.13 2.48
N MET A 87 11.90 -6.99 2.64
CA MET A 87 11.39 -6.51 3.94
C MET A 87 10.02 -7.10 4.29
N PHE A 88 9.39 -7.82 3.35
CA PHE A 88 8.10 -8.49 3.48
C PHE A 88 8.32 -10.00 3.59
#